data_AF-A0A2V8N612-F1
#
_entry.id   AF-A0A2V8N612-F1
#
_cell.length_a   1.000
_cell.length_b   1.000
_cell.length_c   1.000
_cell.angle_alpha   90.00
_cell.angle_beta   90.00
_cell.angle_gamma   90.00
#
_symmetry.space_group_name_H-M   'P 1'
#
loop_
_entity.id
_entity.type
_entity.pdbx_description
1 polymer ?
#
loop_
_entity_poly.entity_id
_entity_poly.type
_entity_poly.pdbx_seq_one_letter_code
_entity_poly.pdbx_strand_id
1 'polypeptide(L)'
;MKLLFAVCLIVLCALVIPSLSEEPDSETAWVCPMHPDYTLDIAGKCPRCGMDLVRAAPFDVRDYRLDFRTVPAVVKPGQRTKLLFRIFHPGSGEPIKKFEVVHERQYHLFVISQDMEYFQHIHPEEQPDGTWSIDVT
;
A
#
# COMPACT_ATOMS: atom_id res chain seq x y z
N MET A 1 -0.18 49.69 53.23
CA MET A 1 -1.48 50.40 53.19
C MET A 1 -1.91 50.46 51.72
N LYS A 2 -2.90 49.62 51.34
CA LYS A 2 -3.91 49.69 50.24
C LYS A 2 -3.46 50.35 48.91
N LEU A 3 -3.62 49.82 47.69
CA LEU A 3 -4.74 49.13 47.01
C LEU A 3 -4.11 48.24 45.88
N LEU A 4 -4.45 46.96 45.70
CA LEU A 4 -5.58 46.42 44.91
C LEU A 4 -5.73 46.97 43.48
N PHE A 5 -5.26 46.22 42.47
CA PHE A 5 -6.00 45.95 41.23
C PHE A 5 -5.61 44.57 40.69
N ALA A 6 -6.58 43.66 40.73
CA ALA A 6 -6.56 42.39 40.05
C ALA A 6 -6.87 42.58 38.55
N VAL A 7 -6.69 41.50 37.78
CA VAL A 7 -7.17 41.27 36.40
C VAL A 7 -6.21 41.69 35.29
N CYS A 8 -5.31 40.78 34.91
CA CYS A 8 -5.20 40.35 33.51
C CYS A 8 -4.60 38.94 33.50
N LEU A 9 -5.46 37.97 33.78
CA LEU A 9 -5.29 36.58 33.36
C LEU A 9 -5.33 36.59 31.82
N ILE A 10 -4.51 35.75 31.17
CA ILE A 10 -4.59 35.38 29.74
C ILE A 10 -3.90 36.34 28.76
N VAL A 11 -2.59 36.17 28.58
CA VAL A 11 -1.96 36.24 27.24
C VAL A 11 -1.13 34.96 27.10
N LEU A 12 -1.82 33.83 27.02
CA LEU A 12 -2.12 33.14 25.76
C LEU A 12 -0.83 32.78 25.00
N CYS A 13 -0.33 31.62 25.40
CA CYS A 13 0.46 30.67 24.63
C CYS A 13 -0.06 30.52 23.19
N ALA A 14 0.30 31.43 22.28
CA ALA A 14 -0.25 31.43 20.91
C ALA A 14 0.73 31.99 19.87
N LEU A 15 1.97 31.48 19.82
CA LEU A 15 2.83 31.63 18.64
C LEU A 15 3.69 30.38 18.37
N VAL A 16 3.17 29.21 18.69
CA VAL A 16 3.53 27.99 17.95
C VAL A 16 2.28 27.61 17.18
N ILE A 17 2.10 28.24 16.03
CA ILE A 17 1.24 27.67 14.99
C ILE A 17 2.04 26.45 14.54
N PRO A 18 1.63 25.20 14.83
CA PRO A 18 2.18 24.11 14.08
C PRO A 18 1.75 24.38 12.65
N SER A 19 2.72 24.63 11.78
CA SER A 19 2.51 24.54 10.35
C SER A 19 1.83 23.19 10.13
N LEU A 20 0.54 23.19 9.82
CA LEU A 20 -0.08 22.09 9.13
C LEU A 20 0.62 22.08 7.76
N SER A 21 1.80 21.47 7.68
CA SER A 21 2.21 20.88 6.42
C SER A 21 1.10 19.88 6.13
N GLU A 22 0.25 20.22 5.16
CA GLU A 22 -0.35 19.19 4.34
C GLU A 22 0.85 18.45 3.72
N GLU A 23 1.33 17.44 4.46
CA GLU A 23 2.13 16.38 3.87
C GLU A 23 1.37 15.99 2.60
N PRO A 24 2.03 15.96 1.42
CA PRO A 24 1.34 15.59 0.19
C PRO A 24 0.58 14.31 0.49
N ASP A 25 -0.70 14.31 0.13
CA ASP A 25 -1.64 13.22 0.34
C ASP A 25 -1.11 11.96 -0.36
N SER A 26 -0.13 11.31 0.28
CA SER A 26 0.58 10.15 -0.25
C SER A 26 -0.35 8.95 -0.34
N GLU A 27 -1.52 9.04 0.31
CA GLU A 27 -2.57 8.03 0.30
C GLU A 27 -3.53 8.21 -0.88
N THR A 28 -3.81 9.44 -1.34
CA THR A 28 -4.74 9.64 -2.46
C THR A 28 -4.06 9.53 -3.82
N ALA A 29 -4.20 8.35 -4.43
CA ALA A 29 -3.94 8.18 -5.84
C ALA A 29 -5.03 8.83 -6.72
N TRP A 30 -4.61 9.32 -7.88
CA TRP A 30 -5.48 9.76 -8.97
C TRP A 30 -5.41 8.76 -10.11
N VAL A 31 -6.57 8.31 -10.61
CA VAL A 31 -6.69 7.28 -11.64
C VAL A 31 -7.50 7.76 -12.84
N CYS A 32 -7.12 7.33 -14.04
CA CYS A 32 -7.94 7.57 -15.22
C CYS A 32 -9.15 6.63 -15.23
N PRO A 33 -10.40 7.14 -15.34
CA PRO A 33 -11.61 6.30 -15.32
C PRO A 33 -11.71 5.33 -16.51
N MET A 34 -10.93 5.55 -17.57
CA MET A 34 -10.89 4.68 -18.77
C MET A 34 -9.62 3.84 -18.88
N HIS A 35 -8.56 4.18 -18.14
CA HIS A 35 -7.28 3.49 -18.17
C HIS A 35 -6.80 3.30 -16.72
N PRO A 36 -7.32 2.28 -15.99
CA PRO A 36 -7.03 2.12 -14.56
C PRO A 36 -5.55 1.89 -14.25
N ASP A 37 -4.77 1.44 -15.23
CA ASP A 37 -3.31 1.30 -15.17
C ASP A 37 -2.56 2.66 -15.24
N TYR A 38 -3.25 3.74 -15.58
CA TYR A 38 -2.68 5.09 -15.58
C TYR A 38 -3.06 5.82 -14.29
N THR A 39 -2.07 5.97 -13.41
CA THR A 39 -2.21 6.61 -12.11
C THR A 39 -1.18 7.73 -11.91
N LEU A 40 -1.52 8.72 -11.09
CA LEU A 40 -0.62 9.80 -10.66
C LEU A 40 -0.88 10.12 -9.19
N ASP A 41 0.10 10.76 -8.54
CA ASP A 41 -0.04 11.28 -7.17
C ASP A 41 -0.74 12.65 -7.13
N ILE A 42 -1.04 13.23 -8.29
CA ILE A 42 -1.65 14.54 -8.43
C ILE A 42 -2.82 14.52 -9.41
N ALA A 43 -3.75 15.46 -9.24
CA ALA A 43 -4.82 15.70 -10.20
C ALA A 43 -4.26 16.09 -11.57
N GLY A 44 -5.01 15.78 -12.63
CA GLY A 44 -4.60 16.11 -13.99
C GLY A 44 -5.49 15.50 -15.05
N LYS A 45 -4.99 15.49 -16.28
CA LYS A 45 -5.63 14.82 -17.43
C LYS A 45 -4.83 13.62 -17.87
N CYS A 46 -5.51 12.53 -18.23
CA CYS A 46 -4.86 11.38 -18.81
C CYS A 46 -4.32 11.73 -20.22
N PRO A 47 -3.01 11.53 -20.51
CA PRO A 47 -2.44 11.82 -21.83
C PRO A 47 -2.92 10.86 -22.92
N ARG A 48 -3.52 9.72 -22.54
CA ARG A 48 -4.03 8.71 -23.48
C ARG A 48 -5.43 9.03 -24.00
N CYS A 49 -6.33 9.56 -23.17
CA CYS A 49 -7.74 9.84 -23.56
C CYS A 49 -8.23 11.27 -23.27
N GLY A 50 -7.46 12.12 -22.58
CA GLY A 50 -7.80 13.50 -22.27
C GLY A 50 -8.81 13.71 -21.14
N MET A 51 -9.35 12.63 -20.55
CA MET A 51 -10.25 12.71 -19.40
C MET A 51 -9.54 13.19 -18.14
N ASP A 52 -10.30 13.85 -17.25
CA ASP A 52 -9.82 14.20 -15.92
C ASP A 52 -9.61 12.94 -15.08
N LEU A 53 -8.50 12.92 -14.34
CA LEU A 53 -8.25 11.88 -13.36
C LEU A 53 -9.22 12.04 -12.19
N VAL A 54 -9.66 10.91 -11.64
CA VAL A 54 -10.56 10.84 -10.49
C VAL A 54 -9.80 10.29 -9.28
N ARG A 55 -10.20 10.69 -8.07
CA ARG A 55 -9.61 10.13 -6.85
C ARG A 55 -9.90 8.64 -6.77
N ALA A 56 -8.88 7.84 -6.45
CA ALA A 56 -8.99 6.39 -6.35
C ALA A 56 -9.64 5.92 -5.03
N ALA A 57 -9.91 6.81 -4.07
CA ALA A 57 -10.49 6.44 -2.77
C ALA A 57 -11.83 5.68 -2.92
N PRO A 58 -12.04 4.58 -2.16
CA PRO A 58 -11.23 4.11 -1.03
C PRO A 58 -10.11 3.10 -1.39
N PHE A 59 -9.91 2.76 -2.66
CA PHE A 59 -8.96 1.72 -3.08
C PHE A 59 -7.81 2.34 -3.88
N ASP A 60 -6.60 2.32 -3.32
CA ASP A 60 -5.43 2.69 -4.11
C ASP A 60 -5.21 1.66 -5.23
N VAL A 61 -5.28 2.13 -6.47
CA VAL A 61 -5.14 1.33 -7.70
C VAL A 61 -3.73 1.37 -8.28
N ARG A 62 -2.78 2.06 -7.63
CA ARG A 62 -1.37 2.06 -8.02
C ARG A 62 -0.75 0.68 -7.84
N ASP A 63 0.36 0.44 -8.51
CA ASP A 63 1.11 -0.80 -8.38
C ASP A 63 1.80 -0.89 -7.00
N TYR A 64 1.40 -1.88 -6.21
CA TYR A 64 2.06 -2.19 -4.95
C TYR A 64 3.40 -2.87 -5.19
N ARG A 65 4.42 -2.50 -4.41
CA ARG A 65 5.72 -3.16 -4.50
C ARG A 65 5.69 -4.51 -3.79
N LEU A 66 6.05 -5.56 -4.53
CA LEU A 66 6.20 -6.92 -4.02
C LEU A 66 7.68 -7.27 -3.88
N ASP A 67 8.16 -7.44 -2.65
CA ASP A 67 9.47 -8.05 -2.41
C ASP A 67 9.29 -9.56 -2.34
N PHE A 68 9.82 -10.28 -3.32
CA PHE A 68 9.63 -11.73 -3.46
C PHE A 68 10.98 -12.46 -3.42
N ARG A 69 11.03 -13.58 -2.71
CA ARG A 69 12.20 -14.46 -2.65
C ARG A 69 11.80 -15.93 -2.47
N THR A 70 12.72 -16.82 -2.84
CA THR A 70 12.56 -18.27 -2.72
C THR A 70 13.63 -18.87 -1.82
N VAL A 71 13.28 -19.97 -1.16
CA VAL A 71 14.22 -20.81 -0.41
C VAL A 71 14.02 -22.27 -0.85
N PRO A 72 14.98 -22.88 -1.58
CA PRO A 72 16.27 -22.32 -2.00
C PRO A 72 16.12 -21.18 -3.02
N ALA A 73 17.17 -20.35 -3.14
CA ALA A 73 17.19 -19.21 -4.07
C ALA A 73 17.08 -19.65 -5.54
N VAL A 74 17.66 -20.80 -5.88
CA VAL A 74 17.51 -21.42 -7.21
C VAL A 74 16.43 -22.50 -7.12
N VAL A 75 15.31 -22.26 -7.77
CA VAL A 75 14.18 -23.20 -7.84
C VAL A 75 14.45 -24.27 -8.89
N LYS A 76 14.17 -25.53 -8.56
CA LYS A 76 14.25 -26.66 -9.50
C LYS A 76 12.91 -27.41 -9.53
N PRO A 77 12.46 -27.91 -10.69
CA PRO A 77 11.25 -28.72 -10.77
C PRO A 77 11.31 -29.92 -9.81
N GLY A 78 10.21 -30.17 -9.09
CA GLY A 78 10.09 -31.28 -8.13
C GLY A 78 10.87 -31.07 -6.83
N GLN A 79 11.55 -29.93 -6.66
CA GLN A 79 12.24 -29.59 -5.43
C GLN A 79 11.35 -28.70 -4.57
N ARG A 80 11.09 -29.14 -3.33
CA ARG A 80 10.37 -28.34 -2.34
C ARG A 80 11.02 -26.96 -2.19
N THR A 81 10.21 -25.93 -2.37
CA THR A 81 10.63 -24.53 -2.36
C THR A 81 9.66 -23.74 -1.51
N LYS A 82 10.17 -22.93 -0.58
CA LYS A 82 9.37 -21.96 0.17
C LYS A 82 9.36 -20.64 -0.59
N LEU A 83 8.17 -20.12 -0.88
CA LEU A 83 7.96 -18.77 -1.39
C LEU A 83 7.79 -17.82 -0.20
N LEU A 84 8.48 -16.69 -0.21
CA LEU A 84 8.37 -15.66 0.82
C LEU A 84 8.22 -14.29 0.17
N PHE A 85 7.24 -13.51 0.61
CA PHE A 85 7.06 -12.17 0.07
C PHE A 85 6.49 -11.14 1.05
N ARG A 86 6.71 -9.86 0.77
CA ARG A 86 6.13 -8.72 1.50
C ARG A 86 5.56 -7.71 0.50
N ILE A 87 4.47 -7.05 0.89
CA ILE A 87 3.76 -6.06 0.08
C ILE A 87 3.94 -4.70 0.73
N PHE A 88 4.28 -3.68 -0.07
CA PHE A 88 4.49 -2.32 0.40
C PHE A 88 3.56 -1.34 -0.32
N HIS A 89 3.03 -0.38 0.44
CA HIS A 89 2.16 0.68 -0.08
C HIS A 89 2.93 1.56 -1.09
N PRO A 90 2.35 1.87 -2.26
CA PRO A 90 3.04 2.66 -3.29
C PRO A 90 3.31 4.10 -2.87
N GLY A 91 2.45 4.69 -2.02
CA GLY A 91 2.63 6.07 -1.57
C GLY A 91 3.51 6.25 -0.34
N SER A 92 3.31 5.41 0.69
CA SER A 92 4.00 5.55 1.98
C SER A 92 5.26 4.70 2.07
N GLY A 93 5.41 3.69 1.21
CA GLY A 93 6.53 2.75 1.24
C GLY A 93 6.50 1.76 2.41
N GLU A 94 5.53 1.87 3.31
CA GLU A 94 5.38 1.02 4.49
C GLU A 94 4.81 -0.37 4.12
N PRO A 95 5.18 -1.44 4.88
CA PRO A 95 4.64 -2.77 4.65
C PRO A 95 3.15 -2.82 4.99
N ILE A 96 2.35 -3.37 4.08
CA ILE A 96 0.92 -3.62 4.30
C ILE A 96 0.75 -4.81 5.23
N LYS A 97 -0.04 -4.63 6.30
CA LYS A 97 -0.39 -5.67 7.29
C LYS A 97 -1.89 -5.87 7.47
N LYS A 98 -2.70 -5.11 6.73
CA LYS A 98 -4.16 -5.22 6.77
C LYS A 98 -4.64 -5.69 5.40
N PHE A 99 -5.13 -6.92 5.36
CA PHE A 99 -5.65 -7.55 4.15
C PHE A 99 -7.10 -7.92 4.37
N GLU A 100 -7.93 -7.57 3.39
CA GLU A 100 -9.34 -7.97 3.36
C GLU A 100 -9.47 -9.40 2.86
N VAL A 101 -10.50 -10.11 3.33
CA VAL A 101 -10.82 -11.46 2.85
C VAL A 101 -11.71 -11.35 1.62
N VAL A 102 -11.22 -11.85 0.49
CA VAL A 102 -11.98 -11.95 -0.76
C VAL A 102 -12.03 -13.43 -1.12
N HIS A 103 -13.17 -14.00 -1.51
CA HIS A 103 -13.25 -15.43 -1.82
C HIS A 103 -12.66 -16.36 -0.73
N GLU A 104 -13.02 -16.10 0.53
CA GLU A 104 -12.65 -16.91 1.71
C GLU A 104 -11.17 -16.86 2.13
N ARG A 105 -10.29 -16.20 1.38
CA ARG A 105 -8.85 -16.09 1.70
C ARG A 105 -8.37 -14.65 1.60
N GLN A 106 -7.31 -14.32 2.35
CA GLN A 106 -6.70 -12.99 2.28
C GLN A 106 -5.77 -12.84 1.06
N TYR A 107 -5.25 -13.97 0.55
CA TYR A 107 -4.30 -13.95 -0.55
C TYR A 107 -4.53 -15.12 -1.50
N HIS A 108 -4.47 -14.83 -2.80
CA HIS A 108 -4.53 -15.79 -3.88
C HIS A 108 -3.26 -15.61 -4.71
N LEU A 109 -2.45 -16.67 -4.79
CA LEU A 109 -1.24 -16.68 -5.59
C LEU A 109 -1.42 -17.71 -6.71
N PHE A 110 -1.26 -17.25 -7.94
CA PHE A 110 -1.25 -18.10 -9.12
C PHE A 110 0.19 -18.41 -9.50
N VAL A 111 0.53 -19.70 -9.58
CA VAL A 111 1.83 -20.18 -10.04
C VAL A 111 1.62 -20.81 -11.40
N ILE A 112 2.30 -20.29 -12.41
CA ILE A 112 2.17 -20.72 -13.81
C ILE A 112 3.57 -20.97 -14.35
N SER A 113 3.80 -22.13 -14.95
CA SER A 113 5.08 -22.41 -15.63
C SER A 113 5.17 -21.66 -16.95
N GLN A 114 6.41 -21.38 -17.41
CA GLN A 114 6.64 -20.70 -18.69
C GLN A 114 6.18 -21.53 -19.90
N ASP A 115 6.22 -22.86 -19.78
CA ASP A 115 5.73 -23.80 -20.79
C ASP A 115 4.20 -23.99 -20.76
N MET A 116 3.50 -23.37 -19.80
CA MET A 116 2.04 -23.44 -19.59
C MET A 116 1.50 -24.84 -19.27
N GLU A 117 2.37 -25.81 -18.96
CA GLU A 117 1.94 -27.17 -18.58
C GLU A 117 1.53 -27.28 -17.11
N TYR A 118 1.88 -26.29 -16.29
CA TYR A 118 1.62 -26.27 -14.86
C TYR A 118 0.87 -25.02 -14.40
N PHE A 119 -0.16 -25.23 -13.60
CA PHE A 119 -0.96 -24.19 -12.94
C PHE A 119 -1.28 -24.60 -11.51
N GLN A 120 -1.13 -23.66 -10.58
CA GLN A 120 -1.68 -23.77 -9.24
C GLN A 120 -2.32 -22.46 -8.78
N HIS A 121 -3.41 -22.60 -8.03
CA HIS A 121 -4.04 -21.54 -7.28
C HIS A 121 -3.88 -21.84 -5.79
N ILE A 122 -3.03 -21.08 -5.10
CA ILE A 122 -2.62 -21.35 -3.73
C ILE A 122 -2.83 -20.14 -2.82
N HIS A 123 -2.96 -20.39 -1.52
CA HIS A 123 -3.29 -19.38 -0.51
C HIS A 123 -2.19 -19.29 0.54
N PRO A 124 -1.23 -18.35 0.39
CA PRO A 124 -0.17 -18.14 1.38
C PRO A 124 -0.69 -17.71 2.74
N GLU A 125 0.13 -17.92 3.78
CA GLU A 125 -0.18 -17.54 5.16
C GLU A 125 0.70 -16.37 5.62
N GLU A 126 0.07 -15.37 6.23
CA GLU A 126 0.77 -14.25 6.86
C GLU A 126 1.54 -14.73 8.09
N GLN A 127 2.78 -14.27 8.22
CA GLN A 127 3.66 -14.51 9.35
C GLN A 127 3.66 -13.29 10.29
N PRO A 128 4.07 -13.44 11.56
CA PRO A 128 4.04 -12.34 12.54
C PRO A 128 4.85 -11.09 12.16
N ASP A 129 5.83 -11.21 11.27
CA ASP A 129 6.67 -10.11 10.79
C ASP A 129 6.11 -9.40 9.54
N GLY A 130 4.90 -9.76 9.08
CA GLY A 130 4.26 -9.24 7.87
C GLY A 130 4.73 -9.92 6.58
N THR A 131 5.55 -10.97 6.67
CA THR A 131 5.91 -11.81 5.51
C THR A 131 4.79 -12.80 5.21
N TRP A 132 4.48 -13.02 3.96
CA TRP A 132 3.62 -14.12 3.51
C TRP A 132 4.48 -15.30 3.09
N SER A 133 4.05 -16.52 3.42
CA SER A 133 4.79 -17.72 3.03
C SER A 133 3.91 -18.89 2.60
N ILE A 134 4.45 -19.72 1.71
CA ILE A 134 3.86 -21.00 1.30
C ILE A 134 4.95 -21.94 0.80
N ASP A 135 4.78 -23.25 1.02
CA ASP A 135 5.65 -24.27 0.43
C ASP A 135 5.03 -24.79 -0.88
N VAL A 136 5.84 -24.89 -1.92
CA VAL A 136 5.51 -25.48 -3.23
C VAL A 136 6.54 -26.56 -3.58
N THR A 137 6.30 -27.34 -4.64
CA THR A 137 7.21 -28.39 -5.15
C THR A 137 7.18 -28.39 -6.67
#